data_AF-A0A533XVQ0-F1
#
_entry.id   AF-A0A533XVQ0-F1
#
_cell.length_a   1.000
_cell.length_b   1.000
_cell.length_c   1.000
_cell.angle_alpha   90.00
_cell.angle_beta   90.00
_cell.angle_gamma   90.00
#
_symmetry.space_group_name_H-M   'P 1'
#
loop_
_entity.id
_entity.type
_entity.pdbx_description
1 polymer ?
#
loop_
_entity_poly.entity_id
_entity_poly.type
_entity_poly.pdbx_seq_one_letter_code
_entity_poly.pdbx_strand_id
1 'polypeptide(L)'
;MRLWRQRLTMAGLALGMALGTVDLFDASLSQAATSAQVTEAGNAIELKYVGEDGTSTKEVLPLHQVGSARYFSTGIGLEERTAQYPPFPLKLVFVAGPKAYVTQVAVSIKDTKTDMAVRIPSDQVTGPWLFVDLPAGTYDITAVRGDRAGVTQRVELVPGCTKVAYFRWTE
;
A
#
# COMPACT_ATOMS: atom_id res chain seq x y z
N MET A 1 -60.23 25.83 42.89
CA MET A 1 -61.22 26.73 42.26
C MET A 1 -61.50 26.22 40.86
N ARG A 2 -62.78 26.01 40.55
CA ARG A 2 -63.32 25.60 39.24
C ARG A 2 -63.28 26.76 38.23
N LEU A 3 -63.58 26.40 36.97
CA LEU A 3 -64.06 27.21 35.82
C LEU A 3 -62.96 27.49 34.78
N TRP A 4 -63.16 27.44 33.45
CA TRP A 4 -64.20 26.91 32.55
C TRP A 4 -63.61 27.06 31.12
N ARG A 5 -63.93 26.10 30.24
CA ARG A 5 -63.89 26.10 28.74
C ARG A 5 -63.51 27.40 28.01
N GLN A 6 -62.79 27.25 26.88
CA GLN A 6 -63.38 27.41 25.53
C GLN A 6 -62.45 26.90 24.42
N ARG A 7 -63.04 26.14 23.49
CA ARG A 7 -62.49 25.83 22.16
C ARG A 7 -62.81 27.02 21.26
N LEU A 8 -61.82 27.55 20.55
CA LEU A 8 -62.03 28.30 19.30
C LEU A 8 -61.05 27.80 18.25
N THR A 9 -61.61 27.31 17.15
CA THR A 9 -60.98 27.03 15.88
C THR A 9 -60.86 28.31 15.05
N MET A 10 -59.67 28.61 14.51
CA MET A 10 -59.41 29.23 13.20
C MET A 10 -57.97 28.85 12.80
N ALA A 11 -57.71 28.08 11.75
CA ALA A 11 -57.71 28.46 10.34
C ALA A 11 -56.69 29.58 10.00
N GLY A 12 -55.55 29.15 9.41
CA GLY A 12 -54.74 29.95 8.47
C GLY A 12 -53.59 30.76 9.05
N LEU A 13 -52.35 30.33 8.79
CA LEU A 13 -51.51 30.94 7.75
C LEU A 13 -50.22 30.13 7.62
N ALA A 14 -49.92 29.68 6.40
CA ALA A 14 -48.58 29.28 6.02
C ALA A 14 -47.68 30.51 5.99
N LEU A 15 -46.54 30.45 6.67
CA LEU A 15 -45.41 31.33 6.38
C LEU A 15 -44.15 30.46 6.36
N GLY A 16 -43.74 30.08 5.15
CA GLY A 16 -42.43 29.53 4.93
C GLY A 16 -41.38 30.60 5.21
N MET A 17 -40.55 30.36 6.23
CA MET A 17 -39.23 30.98 6.31
C MET A 17 -38.21 29.84 6.23
N ALA A 18 -37.64 29.72 5.03
CA ALA A 18 -36.41 29.00 4.81
C ALA A 18 -35.29 29.69 5.61
N LEU A 19 -34.93 29.10 6.74
CA LEU A 19 -33.65 29.36 7.38
C LEU A 19 -32.71 28.24 6.93
N GLY A 20 -31.77 28.63 6.07
CA GLY A 20 -30.85 27.75 5.39
C GLY A 20 -30.12 26.84 6.37
N THR A 21 -30.13 25.54 6.06
CA THR A 21 -29.16 24.59 6.56
C THR A 21 -27.81 25.03 6.03
N VAL A 22 -27.00 25.64 6.88
CA VAL A 22 -25.57 25.76 6.59
C VAL A 22 -24.98 24.41 6.97
N ASP A 23 -25.11 23.47 6.03
CA ASP A 23 -24.40 22.21 5.99
C ASP A 23 -22.89 22.51 5.90
N LEU A 24 -22.23 22.58 7.05
CA LEU A 24 -20.77 22.50 7.15
C LEU A 24 -20.41 21.08 7.59
N PHE A 25 -20.74 20.11 6.74
CA PHE A 25 -20.12 18.80 6.78
C PHE A 25 -19.29 18.59 5.52
N ASP A 26 -18.08 18.13 5.78
CA ASP A 26 -17.26 17.30 4.92
C ASP A 26 -16.57 17.99 3.74
N ALA A 27 -15.55 18.78 4.05
CA ALA A 27 -14.34 18.74 3.23
C ALA A 27 -13.65 17.37 3.44
N SER A 28 -14.31 16.32 2.97
CA SER A 28 -13.64 15.07 2.61
C SER A 28 -12.69 15.44 1.49
N LEU A 29 -11.43 15.69 1.86
CA LEU A 29 -10.33 15.60 0.93
C LEU A 29 -10.34 14.15 0.43
N SER A 30 -11.08 13.92 -0.66
CA SER A 30 -10.87 12.78 -1.53
C SER A 30 -9.43 12.91 -2.03
N GLN A 31 -8.48 12.42 -1.23
CA GLN A 31 -7.17 12.02 -1.71
C GLN A 31 -7.50 10.98 -2.78
N ALA A 32 -7.53 11.40 -4.04
CA ALA A 32 -7.65 10.51 -5.17
C ALA A 32 -6.61 9.41 -4.96
N ALA A 33 -7.07 8.17 -4.77
CA ALA A 33 -6.21 7.09 -4.33
C ALA A 33 -4.98 7.01 -5.25
N THR A 34 -3.80 7.25 -4.68
CA THR A 34 -2.53 7.10 -5.37
C THR A 34 -2.51 5.70 -5.98
N SER A 35 -2.39 5.61 -7.31
CA SER A 35 -2.49 4.34 -8.03
C SER A 35 -1.21 4.07 -8.78
N ALA A 36 -0.79 2.81 -8.73
CA ALA A 36 0.37 2.32 -9.44
C ALA A 36 -0.07 1.26 -10.44
N GLN A 37 0.53 1.26 -11.63
CA GLN A 37 0.23 0.30 -12.69
C GLN A 37 1.52 -0.14 -13.39
N VAL A 38 1.52 -1.35 -13.95
CA VAL A 38 2.61 -1.78 -14.83
C VAL A 38 2.52 -0.95 -16.11
N THR A 39 3.64 -0.38 -16.54
CA THR A 39 3.74 0.36 -17.81
C THR A 39 3.42 -0.53 -19.01
N GLU A 40 3.03 0.08 -20.14
CA GLU A 40 2.75 -0.66 -21.40
C GLU A 40 3.95 -1.49 -21.87
N ALA A 41 5.17 -0.99 -21.64
CA ALA A 41 6.41 -1.71 -21.96
C ALA A 41 6.67 -2.93 -21.04
N GLY A 42 5.94 -3.07 -19.93
CA GLY A 42 6.03 -4.22 -19.04
C GLY A 42 7.29 -4.28 -18.16
N ASN A 43 8.09 -3.21 -18.11
CA ASN A 43 9.41 -3.17 -17.46
C ASN A 43 9.52 -2.10 -16.35
N ALA A 44 8.42 -1.44 -16.00
CA ALA A 44 8.36 -0.48 -14.90
C ALA A 44 6.97 -0.41 -14.26
N ILE A 45 6.92 0.04 -13.01
CA ILE A 45 5.71 0.47 -12.32
C ILE A 45 5.62 2.00 -12.40
N GLU A 46 4.51 2.49 -12.93
CA GLU A 46 4.19 3.90 -12.99
C GLU A 46 3.27 4.26 -11.83
N LEU A 47 3.76 5.11 -10.94
CA LEU A 47 3.04 5.65 -9.80
C LEU A 47 2.54 7.06 -10.14
N LYS A 48 1.25 7.31 -9.96
CA LYS A 48 0.65 8.64 -10.13
C LYS A 48 0.04 9.09 -8.83
N TYR A 49 0.44 10.27 -8.36
CA TYR A 49 -0.12 10.92 -7.18
C TYR A 49 -0.27 12.42 -7.41
N VAL A 50 -1.15 13.03 -6.63
CA VAL A 50 -1.37 14.47 -6.64
C VAL A 50 -0.68 15.05 -5.41
N GLY A 51 0.27 15.96 -5.63
CA GLY A 51 0.95 16.67 -4.56
C GLY A 51 0.02 17.62 -3.82
N GLU A 52 0.46 18.13 -2.68
CA GLU A 52 -0.32 19.08 -1.86
C GLU A 52 -0.65 20.39 -2.61
N ASP A 53 0.16 20.73 -3.61
CA ASP A 53 -0.03 21.87 -4.52
C ASP A 53 -1.05 21.62 -5.64
N GLY A 54 -1.64 20.42 -5.69
CA GLY A 54 -2.55 19.98 -6.75
C GLY A 54 -1.82 19.50 -8.01
N THR A 55 -0.48 19.49 -8.03
CA THR A 55 0.29 19.04 -9.19
C THR A 55 0.31 17.53 -9.25
N SER A 56 -0.11 16.97 -10.39
CA SER A 56 0.04 15.53 -10.64
C SER A 56 1.50 15.19 -10.91
N THR A 57 2.08 14.37 -10.05
CA THR A 57 3.44 13.85 -10.21
C THR A 57 3.38 12.40 -10.67
N LYS A 58 4.33 12.04 -11.54
CA LYS A 58 4.53 10.69 -12.02
C LYS A 58 5.91 10.21 -11.63
N GLU A 59 5.96 9.08 -10.95
CA GLU A 59 7.20 8.38 -10.62
C GLU A 59 7.25 7.04 -11.37
N VAL A 60 8.44 6.66 -11.81
CA VAL A 60 8.66 5.42 -12.56
C VAL A 60 9.64 4.57 -11.78
N LEU A 61 9.15 3.44 -11.26
CA LEU A 61 9.92 2.47 -10.50
C LEU A 61 10.35 1.33 -11.44
N PRO A 62 11.63 0.94 -11.47
CA PRO A 62 12.09 -0.17 -12.30
C PRO A 62 11.41 -1.49 -11.91
N LEU A 63 10.89 -2.23 -12.90
CA LEU A 63 10.40 -3.61 -12.72
C LEU A 63 11.45 -4.56 -13.28
N HIS A 64 12.20 -5.18 -12.38
CA HIS A 64 13.24 -6.12 -12.71
C HIS A 64 12.66 -7.51 -12.99
N GLN A 65 13.39 -8.32 -13.74
CA GLN A 65 13.05 -9.71 -14.02
C GLN A 65 14.26 -10.62 -13.86
N VAL A 66 14.08 -11.74 -13.14
CA VAL A 66 15.09 -12.78 -12.96
C VAL A 66 14.40 -14.13 -13.16
N GLY A 67 14.71 -14.81 -14.26
CA GLY A 67 13.99 -16.01 -14.68
C GLY A 67 12.51 -15.72 -14.91
N SER A 68 11.63 -16.46 -14.22
CA SER A 68 10.17 -16.26 -14.24
C SER A 68 9.66 -15.25 -13.21
N ALA A 69 10.51 -14.76 -12.30
CA ALA A 69 10.11 -13.82 -11.26
C ALA A 69 10.29 -12.37 -11.70
N ARG A 70 9.32 -11.50 -11.37
CA ARG A 70 9.43 -10.05 -11.54
C ARG A 70 9.38 -9.37 -10.19
N TYR A 71 10.07 -8.25 -10.02
CA TYR A 71 10.06 -7.53 -8.75
C TYR A 71 10.40 -6.05 -8.90
N PHE A 72 9.92 -5.25 -7.95
CA PHE A 72 10.26 -3.84 -7.86
C PHE A 72 10.32 -3.41 -6.39
N SER A 73 11.12 -2.39 -6.11
CA SER A 73 11.29 -1.82 -4.77
C SER A 73 10.66 -0.43 -4.66
N THR A 74 10.11 -0.11 -3.49
CA THR A 74 9.37 1.12 -3.21
C THR A 74 9.19 1.30 -1.70
N GLY A 75 8.38 2.27 -1.29
CA GLY A 75 7.98 2.54 0.09
C GLY A 75 8.82 3.62 0.76
N ILE A 76 9.57 4.44 0.01
CA ILE A 76 10.39 5.52 0.57
C ILE A 76 9.49 6.67 1.02
N GLY A 77 8.61 7.16 0.13
CA GLY A 77 7.66 8.24 0.39
C GLY A 77 6.37 7.78 1.08
N LEU A 78 5.56 8.75 1.53
CA LEU A 78 4.20 8.48 2.02
C LEU A 78 3.32 8.02 0.86
N GLU A 79 3.39 8.69 -0.29
CA GLU A 79 2.62 8.36 -1.49
C GLU A 79 2.85 6.93 -1.96
N GLU A 80 4.11 6.50 -2.02
CA GLU A 80 4.46 5.11 -2.30
C GLU A 80 3.88 4.12 -1.28
N ARG A 81 3.69 4.55 -0.03
CA ARG A 81 3.18 3.69 1.06
C ARG A 81 1.67 3.64 1.13
N THR A 82 0.97 4.65 0.63
CA THR A 82 -0.49 4.72 0.54
C THR A 82 -1.01 4.26 -0.82
N ALA A 83 -0.13 4.09 -1.80
CA ALA A 83 -0.46 3.66 -3.15
C ALA A 83 -1.11 2.28 -3.22
N GLN A 84 -2.05 2.14 -4.16
CA GLN A 84 -2.57 0.86 -4.60
C GLN A 84 -1.71 0.32 -5.74
N TYR A 85 -1.02 -0.80 -5.49
CA TYR A 85 -0.17 -1.47 -6.48
C TYR A 85 -0.92 -2.55 -7.24
N PRO A 86 -0.46 -2.91 -8.46
CA PRO A 86 -0.91 -4.13 -9.13
C PRO A 86 -0.72 -5.35 -8.22
N PRO A 87 -1.50 -6.42 -8.41
CA PRO A 87 -1.42 -7.59 -7.57
C PRO A 87 -0.07 -8.29 -7.73
N PHE A 88 0.74 -8.25 -6.67
CA PHE A 88 1.95 -9.05 -6.52
C PHE A 88 1.72 -10.05 -5.37
N PRO A 89 1.89 -11.37 -5.60
CA PRO A 89 1.66 -12.40 -4.59
C PRO A 89 2.46 -12.24 -3.30
N LEU A 90 3.62 -11.57 -3.36
CA LEU A 90 4.50 -11.38 -2.20
C LEU A 90 4.90 -9.91 -2.04
N LYS A 91 4.78 -9.40 -0.81
CA LYS A 91 5.34 -8.13 -0.35
C LYS A 91 6.26 -8.38 0.84
N LEU A 92 7.53 -8.01 0.69
CA LEU A 92 8.50 -8.00 1.78
C LEU A 92 8.61 -6.61 2.37
N VAL A 93 8.73 -6.53 3.69
CA VAL A 93 8.92 -5.27 4.43
C VAL A 93 10.14 -5.40 5.32
N PHE A 94 11.12 -4.53 5.12
CA PHE A 94 12.40 -4.57 5.84
C PHE A 94 12.44 -3.54 6.97
N VAL A 95 12.76 -4.00 8.18
CA VAL A 95 12.78 -3.15 9.38
C VAL A 95 14.02 -3.44 10.25
N ALA A 96 14.65 -2.39 10.76
CA ALA A 96 15.67 -2.44 11.80
C ALA A 96 15.14 -1.91 13.13
N GLY A 97 15.59 -2.52 14.22
CA GLY A 97 15.26 -2.08 15.56
C GLY A 97 13.74 -1.99 15.78
N PRO A 98 13.25 -1.02 16.58
CA PRO A 98 11.84 -0.95 16.92
C PRO A 98 10.95 -0.58 15.73
N LYS A 99 11.36 0.37 14.87
CA LYS A 99 10.49 0.93 13.80
C LYS A 99 11.23 1.51 12.57
N ALA A 100 12.53 1.28 12.40
CA ALA A 100 13.26 1.90 11.29
C ALA A 100 13.08 1.09 10.00
N TYR A 101 12.48 1.68 8.97
CA TYR A 101 12.46 1.07 7.64
C TYR A 101 13.86 1.14 7.00
N VAL A 102 14.32 0.05 6.38
CA VAL A 102 15.69 -0.04 5.84
C VAL A 102 15.69 -0.48 4.38
N THR A 103 16.70 -0.05 3.64
CA THR A 103 16.93 -0.36 2.23
C THR A 103 18.24 -1.16 2.08
N GLN A 104 18.70 -1.38 0.84
CA GLN A 104 19.96 -2.09 0.56
C GLN A 104 20.00 -3.51 1.15
N VAL A 105 18.89 -4.23 1.01
CA VAL A 105 18.76 -5.61 1.50
C VAL A 105 18.94 -6.57 0.34
N ALA A 106 19.92 -7.47 0.43
CA ALA A 106 20.05 -8.58 -0.51
C ALA A 106 19.03 -9.65 -0.15
N VAL A 107 18.28 -10.16 -1.13
CA VAL A 107 17.22 -11.14 -0.92
C VAL A 107 17.47 -12.38 -1.76
N SER A 108 17.40 -13.55 -1.13
CA SER A 108 17.40 -14.85 -1.79
C SER A 108 16.07 -15.54 -1.52
N ILE A 109 15.40 -15.99 -2.59
CA ILE A 109 14.13 -16.71 -2.51
C ILE A 109 14.35 -18.06 -3.16
N LYS A 110 14.05 -19.14 -2.44
CA LYS A 110 14.17 -20.51 -2.93
C LYS A 110 12.83 -21.23 -2.77
N ASP A 111 12.35 -21.82 -3.86
CA ASP A 111 11.20 -22.72 -3.80
C ASP A 111 11.56 -23.99 -3.03
N THR A 112 10.67 -24.46 -2.15
CA THR A 112 10.94 -25.66 -1.34
C THR A 112 10.71 -26.97 -2.11
N LYS A 113 9.99 -26.92 -3.23
CA LYS A 113 9.58 -28.09 -4.03
C LYS A 113 10.29 -28.17 -5.38
N THR A 114 10.72 -27.03 -5.92
CA THR A 114 11.41 -26.94 -7.22
C THR A 114 12.83 -26.39 -7.05
N ASP A 115 13.64 -26.46 -8.10
CA ASP A 115 14.98 -25.86 -8.12
C ASP A 115 14.95 -24.34 -8.39
N MET A 116 13.77 -23.71 -8.44
CA MET A 116 13.66 -22.27 -8.66
C MET A 116 14.32 -21.51 -7.50
N ALA A 117 15.28 -20.65 -7.86
CA ALA A 117 15.91 -19.72 -6.94
C ALA A 117 16.06 -18.35 -7.59
N VAL A 118 15.70 -17.31 -6.85
CA VAL A 118 15.81 -15.91 -7.26
C VAL A 118 16.78 -15.21 -6.31
N ARG A 119 17.72 -14.45 -6.86
CA ARG A 119 18.60 -13.57 -6.11
C ARG A 119 18.36 -12.14 -6.54
N ILE A 120 18.03 -11.30 -5.57
CA ILE A 120 17.79 -9.87 -5.75
C ILE A 120 18.94 -9.16 -5.04
N PRO A 121 19.80 -8.45 -5.78
CA PRO A 121 20.96 -7.78 -5.20
C PRO A 121 20.51 -6.55 -4.41
N SER A 122 21.30 -6.18 -3.39
CA SER A 122 20.94 -5.11 -2.46
C SER A 122 20.81 -3.74 -3.12
N ASP A 123 21.57 -3.47 -4.18
CA ASP A 123 21.52 -2.21 -4.93
C ASP A 123 20.19 -1.99 -5.67
N GLN A 124 19.43 -3.07 -5.94
CA GLN A 124 18.10 -3.00 -6.55
C GLN A 124 16.95 -2.92 -5.52
N VAL A 125 17.27 -3.05 -4.22
CA VAL A 125 16.32 -2.82 -3.12
C VAL A 125 16.52 -1.40 -2.61
N THR A 126 16.00 -0.45 -3.38
CA THR A 126 16.15 1.00 -3.15
C THR A 126 15.18 1.54 -2.10
N GLY A 127 14.09 0.82 -1.83
CA GLY A 127 13.09 1.14 -0.82
C GLY A 127 12.88 0.01 0.20
N PRO A 128 12.18 0.28 1.31
CA PRO A 128 11.99 -0.70 2.38
C PRO A 128 10.94 -1.77 2.06
N TRP A 129 10.18 -1.59 0.98
CA TRP A 129 9.22 -2.57 0.49
C TRP A 129 9.73 -3.17 -0.82
N LEU A 130 9.57 -4.48 -0.96
CA LEU A 130 9.91 -5.23 -2.16
C LEU A 130 8.72 -6.10 -2.54
N PHE A 131 8.16 -5.85 -3.71
CA PHE A 131 7.07 -6.65 -4.27
C PHE A 131 7.66 -7.67 -5.23
N VAL A 132 7.25 -8.93 -5.11
CA VAL A 132 7.77 -10.03 -5.91
C VAL A 132 6.61 -10.84 -6.51
N ASP A 133 6.65 -11.00 -7.82
CA ASP A 133 5.74 -11.79 -8.61
C ASP A 133 6.29 -13.22 -8.72
N LEU A 134 5.62 -14.15 -8.04
CA LEU A 134 6.01 -15.56 -7.95
C LEU A 134 4.77 -16.44 -8.07
N PRO A 135 4.89 -17.64 -8.64
CA PRO A 135 3.83 -18.64 -8.59
C PRO A 135 3.39 -18.95 -7.14
N ALA A 136 2.19 -19.52 -7.00
CA ALA A 136 1.76 -20.09 -5.74
C ALA A 136 2.69 -21.26 -5.35
N GLY A 137 3.05 -21.33 -4.07
CA GLY A 137 4.07 -22.25 -3.60
C GLY A 137 4.54 -21.94 -2.20
N THR A 138 5.57 -22.66 -1.76
CA THR A 138 6.23 -22.43 -0.47
C THR A 138 7.68 -22.08 -0.71
N TYR A 139 8.13 -20.99 -0.09
CA TYR A 139 9.42 -20.37 -0.34
C TYR A 139 10.19 -20.20 0.96
N ASP A 140 11.48 -20.55 0.93
CA ASP A 140 12.45 -20.11 1.92
C ASP A 140 13.06 -18.79 1.44
N ILE A 141 12.85 -17.74 2.22
CA ILE A 141 13.26 -16.38 1.88
C ILE A 141 14.30 -15.94 2.90
N THR A 142 15.49 -15.61 2.44
CA THR A 142 16.57 -15.06 3.26
C THR A 142 16.83 -13.61 2.85
N ALA A 143 16.76 -12.70 3.82
CA ALA A 143 17.11 -11.30 3.66
C ALA A 143 18.40 -11.00 4.44
N VAL A 144 19.35 -10.31 3.81
CA VAL A 144 20.64 -9.91 4.39
C VAL A 144 20.80 -8.41 4.24
N ARG A 145 21.12 -7.72 5.34
CA ARG A 145 21.37 -6.27 5.34
C ARG A 145 22.83 -6.01 5.69
N GLY A 146 23.61 -5.53 4.73
CA GLY A 146 25.03 -5.23 4.93
C GLY A 146 25.78 -6.41 5.57
N ASP A 147 26.40 -6.15 6.72
CA ASP A 147 27.17 -7.11 7.50
C ASP A 147 26.36 -7.88 8.56
N ARG A 148 25.04 -7.66 8.64
CA ARG A 148 24.18 -8.32 9.64
C ARG A 148 23.86 -9.77 9.24
N ALA A 149 23.62 -10.60 10.25
CA ALA A 149 23.17 -11.97 10.05
C ALA A 149 21.90 -12.00 9.17
N GLY A 150 21.85 -12.98 8.27
CA GLY A 150 20.69 -13.21 7.42
C GLY A 150 19.48 -13.62 8.24
N VAL A 151 18.33 -13.03 7.94
CA VAL A 151 17.04 -13.42 8.52
C VAL A 151 16.32 -14.29 7.50
N THR A 152 15.97 -15.51 7.90
CA THR A 152 15.27 -16.46 7.03
C THR A 152 13.85 -16.70 7.51
N GLN A 153 12.89 -16.67 6.60
CA GLN A 153 11.48 -17.01 6.86
C GLN A 153 10.96 -17.93 5.77
N ARG A 154 10.14 -18.90 6.17
CA ARG A 154 9.35 -19.71 5.23
C ARG A 154 8.00 -19.03 5.00
N VAL A 155 7.64 -18.85 3.74
CA VAL A 155 6.43 -18.14 3.32
C VAL A 155 5.65 -18.99 2.33
N GLU A 156 4.35 -19.12 2.56
CA GLU A 156 3.41 -19.76 1.63
C GLU A 156 2.64 -18.69 0.85
N LEU A 157 2.62 -18.84 -0.48
CA LEU A 157 1.88 -18.00 -1.41
C LEU A 157 0.66 -18.76 -1.92
N VAL A 158 -0.50 -18.13 -1.78
CA VAL A 158 -1.80 -18.66 -2.20
C VAL A 158 -2.27 -17.87 -3.42
N PRO A 159 -2.84 -18.52 -4.47
CA PRO A 159 -3.34 -17.82 -5.64
C PRO A 159 -4.34 -16.71 -5.29
N GLY A 160 -4.18 -15.54 -5.91
CA GLY A 160 -5.08 -14.40 -5.75
C GLY A 160 -4.91 -13.60 -4.44
N CYS A 161 -3.96 -13.96 -3.59
CA CYS A 161 -3.67 -13.24 -2.35
C CYS A 161 -2.26 -12.62 -2.36
N THR A 162 -2.14 -11.42 -1.80
CA THR A 162 -0.82 -10.85 -1.47
C THR A 162 -0.43 -11.23 -0.05
N LYS A 163 0.65 -12.00 0.08
CA LYS A 163 1.28 -12.31 1.35
C LYS A 163 2.27 -11.23 1.74
N VAL A 164 2.11 -10.66 2.93
CA VAL A 164 3.09 -9.71 3.50
C VAL A 164 3.99 -10.43 4.49
N ALA A 165 5.31 -10.28 4.35
CA ALA A 165 6.31 -10.82 5.27
C ALA A 165 7.25 -9.70 5.77
N TYR A 166 7.48 -9.68 7.08
CA TYR A 166 8.32 -8.68 7.73
C TYR A 166 9.66 -9.29 8.11
N PHE A 167 10.75 -8.75 7.60
CA PHE A 167 12.12 -9.11 7.94
C PHE A 167 12.69 -8.06 8.90
N ARG A 168 13.05 -8.52 10.10
CA ARG A 168 13.44 -7.64 11.22
C ARG A 168 14.83 -8.01 11.72
N TRP A 169 15.70 -7.02 11.86
CA TRP A 169 16.99 -7.16 12.53
C TRP A 169 16.99 -6.41 13.85
N THR A 170 17.52 -7.04 14.89
CA THR A 170 17.89 -6.37 16.14
C THR A 170 19.09 -5.44 15.90
N GLU A 171 19.14 -4.32 16.60
CA GLU A 171 20.32 -3.44 16.57
C GLU A 171 21.46 -4.00 17.42
#